data_AF-A0A3E4VXY7-F1
#
_entry.id   AF-A0A3E4VXY7-F1
#
_cell.length_a   1.000
_cell.length_b   1.000
_cell.length_c   1.000
_cell.angle_alpha   90.00
_cell.angle_beta   90.00
_cell.angle_gamma   90.00
#
_symmetry.space_group_name_H-M   'P 1'
#
loop_
_entity.id
_entity.type
_entity.pdbx_description
1 polymer ?
#
loop_
_entity_poly.entity_id
_entity_poly.type
_entity_poly.pdbx_seq_one_letter_code
_entity_poly.pdbx_strand_id
1 'polypeptide(L)'
;MAAEEDFVLSFTGEETDNLLKHTESMKNQTTEEDGETVQVYDTNGVPHKVSKTELLKKSTLALPALEDISSFVAVNAAGNAVGVMTKEQVASVLAELMGGFIRRSQVSKSFDSCINQGVYTINKSTFPSAINYPPGMVYGLLIVFSSANGWISQFAHNLENNTIHTRIRNERGSWTEWKQL
;
A
#
# COMPACT_ATOMS: atom_id res chain seq x y z
N MET A 1 -24.58 60.49 -8.88
CA MET A 1 -25.17 59.97 -7.63
C MET A 1 -25.73 58.61 -7.95
N ALA A 2 -25.23 57.55 -7.32
CA ALA A 2 -25.84 56.22 -7.43
C ALA A 2 -27.14 56.24 -6.60
N ALA A 3 -28.25 55.81 -7.20
CA ALA A 3 -29.47 55.57 -6.45
C ALA A 3 -29.32 54.21 -5.76
N GLU A 4 -29.50 54.17 -4.43
CA GLU A 4 -29.70 52.94 -3.68
C GLU A 4 -31.02 52.31 -4.17
N GLU A 5 -30.95 51.16 -4.85
CA GLU A 5 -32.12 50.32 -5.04
C GLU A 5 -32.39 49.58 -3.74
N ASP A 6 -33.42 50.03 -3.04
CA ASP A 6 -33.97 49.38 -1.85
C ASP A 6 -34.65 48.07 -2.31
N PHE A 7 -34.02 46.93 -2.02
CA PHE A 7 -34.52 45.62 -2.40
C PHE A 7 -35.70 45.23 -1.49
N VAL A 8 -36.90 45.66 -1.87
CA VAL A 8 -38.14 45.27 -1.20
C VAL A 8 -38.56 43.90 -1.69
N LEU A 9 -38.29 42.86 -0.90
CA LEU A 9 -38.88 41.52 -1.09
C LEU A 9 -40.36 41.58 -0.74
N SER A 10 -41.22 41.75 -1.74
CA SER A 10 -42.67 41.63 -1.57
C SER A 10 -43.08 40.15 -1.70
N PHE A 11 -42.88 39.37 -0.65
CA PHE A 11 -43.48 38.04 -0.59
C PHE A 11 -44.99 38.19 -0.46
N THR A 12 -45.72 37.66 -1.43
CA THR A 12 -47.19 37.57 -1.36
C THR A 12 -47.60 36.50 -0.34
N GLY A 13 -48.80 36.61 0.22
CA GLY A 13 -49.31 35.64 1.21
C GLY A 13 -49.30 34.18 0.72
N GLU A 14 -49.36 33.96 -0.59
CA GLU A 14 -49.27 32.64 -1.23
C GLU A 14 -47.82 32.11 -1.29
N GLU A 15 -46.83 32.98 -1.50
CA GLU A 15 -45.42 32.62 -1.48
C GLU A 15 -44.93 32.29 -0.06
N THR A 16 -45.39 33.03 0.96
CA THR A 16 -45.15 32.68 2.36
C THR A 16 -45.84 31.38 2.75
N ASP A 17 -47.03 31.10 2.24
CA ASP A 17 -47.72 29.83 2.47
C ASP A 17 -47.00 28.64 1.82
N ASN A 18 -46.44 28.83 0.62
CA ASN A 18 -45.66 27.80 -0.06
C ASN A 18 -44.30 27.57 0.63
N LEU A 19 -43.66 28.63 1.11
CA LEU A 19 -42.44 28.54 1.92
C LEU A 19 -42.73 27.88 3.28
N LEU A 20 -43.87 28.18 3.88
CA LEU A 20 -44.33 27.56 5.13
C LEU A 20 -44.63 26.07 4.90
N LYS A 21 -45.38 25.71 3.85
CA LYS A 21 -45.62 24.31 3.47
C LYS A 21 -44.33 23.56 3.16
N HIS A 22 -43.37 24.19 2.49
CA HIS A 22 -42.07 23.60 2.22
C HIS A 22 -41.27 23.39 3.52
N THR A 23 -41.23 24.40 4.40
CA THR A 23 -40.54 24.32 5.70
C THR A 23 -41.20 23.31 6.64
N GLU A 24 -42.53 23.26 6.67
CA GLU A 24 -43.31 22.27 7.42
C GLU A 24 -43.16 20.86 6.82
N SER A 25 -43.01 20.72 5.50
CA SER A 25 -42.68 19.43 4.88
C SER A 25 -41.30 18.92 5.31
N MET A 26 -40.35 19.82 5.57
CA MET A 26 -39.06 19.45 6.17
C MET A 26 -39.19 19.14 7.67
N LYS A 27 -40.14 19.77 8.37
CA LYS A 27 -40.39 19.58 9.81
C LYS A 27 -41.20 18.31 10.10
N ASN A 28 -42.05 17.88 9.17
CA ASN A 28 -42.80 16.63 9.20
C ASN A 28 -41.96 15.40 8.80
N GLN A 29 -40.67 15.38 9.18
CA GLN A 29 -40.01 14.11 9.51
C GLN A 29 -40.69 13.51 10.74
N THR A 30 -41.91 13.00 10.54
CA THR A 30 -42.68 12.30 11.55
C THR A 30 -42.41 10.81 11.41
N THR A 31 -41.52 10.30 12.26
CA THR A 31 -41.81 9.17 13.14
C THR A 31 -40.67 9.01 14.15
N GLU A 32 -41.00 8.59 15.37
CA GLU A 32 -40.06 8.25 16.43
C GLU A 32 -39.09 7.09 16.06
N GLU A 33 -39.23 6.48 14.88
CA GLU A 33 -38.27 5.54 14.27
C GLU A 33 -37.17 6.21 13.42
N ASP A 34 -37.33 7.48 13.03
CA ASP A 34 -36.43 8.16 12.07
C ASP A 34 -35.16 8.75 12.73
N GLY A 35 -35.01 8.60 14.05
CA GLY A 35 -33.78 8.95 14.78
C GLY A 35 -32.54 8.20 14.30
N GLU A 36 -32.74 7.08 13.60
CA GLU A 36 -31.70 6.19 13.08
C GLU A 36 -31.38 6.42 11.60
N THR A 37 -32.06 7.32 10.87
CA THR A 37 -31.80 7.55 9.44
C THR A 37 -31.49 9.01 9.11
N VAL A 38 -30.82 9.23 7.99
CA VAL A 38 -30.58 10.57 7.43
C VAL A 38 -30.83 10.54 5.92
N GLN A 39 -31.20 11.69 5.39
CA GLN A 39 -31.46 11.88 3.97
C GLN A 39 -30.15 12.25 3.26
N VAL A 40 -29.81 11.49 2.22
CA VAL A 40 -28.66 11.74 1.33
C VAL A 40 -29.17 11.90 -0.10
N TYR A 41 -28.43 12.61 -0.93
CA TYR A 41 -28.77 12.80 -2.34
C TYR A 41 -27.79 12.01 -3.20
N ASP A 42 -28.29 11.34 -4.24
CA ASP A 42 -27.41 10.70 -5.24
C ASP A 42 -26.82 11.74 -6.22
N THR A 43 -26.02 11.27 -7.18
CA THR A 43 -25.38 12.14 -8.18
C THR A 43 -26.36 12.86 -9.10
N ASN A 44 -27.63 12.45 -9.11
CA ASN A 44 -28.71 13.09 -9.88
C ASN A 44 -29.58 14.00 -8.97
N GLY A 45 -29.21 14.17 -7.70
CA GLY A 45 -29.97 14.97 -6.74
C GLY A 45 -31.25 14.30 -6.24
N VAL A 46 -31.42 12.99 -6.43
CA VAL A 46 -32.60 12.26 -5.91
C VAL A 46 -32.37 11.93 -4.44
N PRO A 47 -33.33 12.24 -3.54
CA PRO A 47 -33.20 11.96 -2.12
C PRO A 47 -33.39 10.47 -1.81
N HIS A 48 -32.52 9.94 -0.95
CA HIS A 48 -32.54 8.58 -0.41
C HIS A 48 -32.46 8.63 1.11
N LYS A 49 -33.25 7.81 1.81
CA LYS A 49 -33.09 7.61 3.25
C LYS A 49 -32.07 6.50 3.50
N VAL A 50 -31.06 6.78 4.31
CA VAL A 50 -30.01 5.82 4.68
C VAL A 50 -29.86 5.79 6.20
N SER A 51 -29.73 4.61 6.80
CA SER A 51 -29.53 4.53 8.24
C SER A 51 -28.17 5.11 8.65
N LYS A 52 -28.12 5.81 9.80
CA LYS A 52 -26.90 6.31 10.44
C LYS A 52 -25.90 5.18 10.66
N THR A 53 -26.37 3.98 10.99
CA THR A 53 -25.54 2.77 11.13
C THR A 53 -24.89 2.35 9.81
N GLU A 54 -25.63 2.33 8.69
CA GLU A 54 -25.05 2.05 7.37
C GLU A 54 -24.10 3.16 6.90
N LEU A 55 -24.37 4.42 7.25
CA LEU A 55 -23.45 5.52 6.98
C LEU A 55 -22.18 5.46 7.83
N LEU A 56 -22.27 5.03 9.08
CA LEU A 56 -21.11 4.81 9.94
C LEU A 56 -20.22 3.65 9.45
N LYS A 57 -20.82 2.59 8.90
CA LYS A 57 -20.08 1.52 8.20
C LYS A 57 -19.33 2.04 6.97
N LYS A 58 -19.91 3.01 6.25
CA LYS A 58 -19.25 3.65 5.08
C LYS A 58 -18.25 4.74 5.46
N SER A 59 -18.44 5.44 6.58
CA SER A 59 -17.55 6.53 7.03
C SER A 59 -16.30 6.01 7.74
N THR A 60 -16.42 4.88 8.42
CA THR A 60 -15.27 4.12 8.91
C THR A 60 -14.89 3.11 7.84
N LEU A 61 -14.21 3.59 6.79
CA LEU A 61 -13.52 2.74 5.83
C LEU A 61 -12.33 2.06 6.53
N ALA A 62 -12.64 1.21 7.51
CA ALA A 62 -11.67 0.34 8.13
C ALA A 62 -11.19 -0.59 7.02
N LEU A 63 -9.93 -0.43 6.63
CA LEU A 63 -9.33 -1.35 5.67
C LEU A 63 -9.49 -2.76 6.26
N PRO A 64 -10.05 -3.71 5.49
CA PRO A 64 -10.18 -5.09 5.95
C PRO A 64 -8.82 -5.62 6.37
N ALA A 65 -8.80 -6.52 7.35
CA ALA A 65 -7.57 -7.15 7.77
C ALA A 65 -6.98 -7.96 6.59
N LEU A 66 -5.67 -8.21 6.62
CA LEU A 66 -4.99 -8.86 5.49
C LEU A 66 -5.57 -10.26 5.22
N GLU A 67 -6.00 -10.94 6.28
CA GLU A 67 -6.66 -12.25 6.25
C GLU A 67 -8.00 -12.23 5.52
N ASP A 68 -8.74 -11.12 5.56
CA ASP A 68 -10.08 -10.97 4.98
C ASP A 68 -10.04 -10.65 3.48
N ILE A 69 -8.87 -10.26 2.95
CA ILE A 69 -8.70 -10.03 1.51
C ILE A 69 -8.86 -11.37 0.79
N SER A 70 -9.72 -11.48 -0.22
CA SER A 70 -9.87 -12.69 -1.05
C SER A 70 -9.21 -12.56 -2.43
N SER A 71 -9.07 -11.32 -2.93
CA SER A 71 -8.57 -11.02 -4.26
C SER A 71 -7.98 -9.61 -4.34
N PHE A 72 -7.16 -9.36 -5.36
CA PHE A 72 -6.61 -8.05 -5.68
C PHE A 72 -7.35 -7.48 -6.89
N VAL A 73 -7.85 -6.25 -6.78
CA VAL A 73 -8.58 -5.58 -7.87
C VAL A 73 -7.68 -4.53 -8.50
N ALA A 74 -7.51 -4.62 -9.81
CA ALA A 74 -6.86 -3.57 -10.59
C ALA A 74 -7.89 -2.47 -10.90
N VAL A 75 -7.60 -1.25 -10.48
CA VAL A 75 -8.43 -0.07 -10.75
C VAL A 75 -7.75 0.84 -11.77
N ASN A 76 -8.51 1.38 -12.71
CA ASN A 76 -7.98 2.36 -13.66
C ASN A 76 -7.95 3.78 -13.04
N ALA A 77 -7.43 4.75 -13.79
CA ALA A 77 -7.34 6.14 -13.33
C ALA A 77 -8.69 6.79 -13.00
N ALA A 78 -9.80 6.28 -13.54
CA ALA A 78 -11.16 6.73 -13.24
C ALA A 78 -11.76 6.04 -11.99
N GLY A 79 -11.02 5.15 -11.34
CA GLY A 79 -11.49 4.40 -10.17
C GLY A 79 -12.32 3.16 -10.50
N ASN A 80 -12.44 2.78 -11.78
CA ASN A 80 -13.21 1.61 -12.19
C ASN A 80 -12.36 0.35 -12.06
N ALA A 81 -12.95 -0.72 -11.52
CA ALA A 81 -12.35 -2.05 -11.55
C ALA A 81 -12.23 -2.55 -13.00
N VAL A 82 -11.02 -2.86 -13.43
CA VAL A 82 -10.70 -3.33 -14.79
C VAL A 82 -10.08 -4.72 -14.82
N GLY A 83 -9.78 -5.30 -13.66
CA GLY A 83 -9.27 -6.66 -13.54
C GLY A 83 -9.30 -7.14 -12.09
N VAL A 84 -9.27 -8.47 -11.91
CA VAL A 84 -9.21 -9.13 -10.61
C VAL A 84 -8.17 -10.24 -10.68
N MET A 85 -7.33 -10.33 -9.66
CA MET A 85 -6.35 -11.41 -9.47
C MET A 85 -6.64 -12.14 -8.16
N THR A 86 -6.55 -13.48 -8.16
CA THR A 86 -6.62 -14.27 -6.93
C THR A 86 -5.30 -14.20 -6.16
N LYS A 87 -5.32 -14.62 -4.88
CA LYS A 87 -4.10 -14.73 -4.07
C LYS A 87 -3.06 -15.64 -4.72
N GLU A 88 -3.50 -16.74 -5.31
CA GLU A 88 -2.65 -17.75 -5.94
C GLU A 88 -1.97 -17.20 -7.19
N GLN A 89 -2.70 -16.43 -8.00
CA GLN A 89 -2.12 -15.77 -9.18
C GLN A 89 -1.05 -14.76 -8.77
N VAL A 90 -1.33 -13.93 -7.76
CA VAL A 90 -0.33 -12.97 -7.24
C VAL A 90 0.86 -13.71 -6.63
N ALA A 91 0.63 -14.77 -5.86
CA ALA A 91 1.69 -15.59 -5.28
C ALA A 91 2.56 -16.26 -6.36
N SER A 92 1.96 -16.74 -7.47
CA SER A 92 2.68 -17.33 -8.60
C SER A 92 3.60 -16.32 -9.28
N VAL A 93 3.09 -15.12 -9.60
CA VAL A 93 3.88 -14.05 -10.22
C VAL A 93 5.02 -13.61 -9.29
N LEU A 94 4.75 -13.49 -7.99
CA LEU A 94 5.78 -13.17 -6.99
C LEU A 94 6.82 -14.29 -6.85
N ALA A 95 6.40 -15.56 -6.89
CA ALA A 95 7.30 -16.70 -6.80
C ALA A 95 8.27 -16.76 -7.99
N GLU A 96 7.79 -16.50 -9.21
CA GLU A 96 8.63 -16.42 -10.41
C GLU A 96 9.64 -15.28 -10.31
N LEU A 97 9.21 -14.10 -9.82
CA LEU A 97 10.12 -12.98 -9.59
C LEU A 97 11.15 -13.27 -8.48
N MET A 98 10.76 -14.04 -7.47
CA MET A 98 11.59 -14.30 -6.28
C MET A 98 12.57 -15.45 -6.44
N GLY A 99 12.22 -16.47 -7.23
CA GLY A 99 13.06 -17.63 -7.53
C GLY A 99 14.12 -17.38 -8.60
N GLY A 100 14.00 -16.28 -9.35
CA GLY A 100 14.99 -15.89 -10.36
C GLY A 100 16.32 -15.41 -9.77
N PHE A 101 17.40 -15.62 -10.52
CA PHE A 101 18.69 -14.98 -10.23
C PHE A 101 18.64 -13.51 -10.67
N ILE A 102 18.14 -12.64 -9.80
CA ILE A 102 17.85 -11.23 -10.10
C ILE A 102 18.90 -10.26 -9.52
N ARG A 103 18.95 -9.05 -10.07
CA ARG A 103 19.65 -7.92 -9.44
C ARG A 103 18.86 -7.43 -8.23
N ARG A 104 19.49 -7.45 -7.06
CA ARG A 104 18.92 -7.02 -5.78
C ARG A 104 19.48 -5.66 -5.37
N SER A 105 18.85 -5.05 -4.38
CA SER A 105 19.29 -3.78 -3.80
C SER A 105 20.71 -3.89 -3.21
N GLN A 106 21.34 -2.75 -2.98
CA GLN A 106 22.65 -2.69 -2.33
C GLN A 106 22.56 -3.21 -0.88
N VAL A 107 23.63 -3.82 -0.38
CA VAL A 107 23.68 -4.32 1.00
C VAL A 107 23.87 -3.15 1.96
N SER A 108 22.85 -2.81 2.74
CA SER A 108 22.84 -1.60 3.58
C SER A 108 22.89 -1.85 5.08
N LYS A 109 22.64 -3.08 5.54
CA LYS A 109 22.56 -3.41 6.98
C LYS A 109 23.49 -4.55 7.39
N SER A 110 23.37 -5.72 6.76
CA SER A 110 24.19 -6.88 7.07
C SER A 110 24.30 -7.78 5.84
N PHE A 111 25.48 -8.35 5.63
CA PHE A 111 25.67 -9.38 4.61
C PHE A 111 25.02 -10.71 4.99
N ASP A 112 24.75 -10.95 6.28
CA ASP A 112 24.12 -12.18 6.76
C ASP A 112 22.63 -12.23 6.44
N SER A 113 21.99 -11.07 6.23
CA SER A 113 20.59 -11.03 5.81
C SER A 113 20.41 -11.23 4.30
N CYS A 114 21.50 -11.26 3.53
CA CYS A 114 21.48 -11.55 2.10
C CYS A 114 21.38 -13.06 1.86
N ILE A 115 20.20 -13.63 2.14
CA ILE A 115 19.90 -15.07 2.01
C ILE A 115 19.11 -15.42 0.75
N ASN A 116 18.63 -14.41 0.02
CA ASN A 116 17.82 -14.63 -1.16
C ASN A 116 18.71 -14.70 -2.40
N GLN A 117 18.41 -15.63 -3.30
CA GLN A 117 19.21 -15.90 -4.50
C GLN A 117 19.33 -14.66 -5.42
N GLY A 118 20.53 -14.29 -5.85
CA GLY A 118 20.73 -13.19 -6.80
C GLY A 118 22.02 -12.42 -6.59
N VAL A 119 22.08 -11.23 -7.20
CA VAL A 119 23.28 -10.36 -7.18
C VAL A 119 22.98 -9.06 -6.45
N TYR A 120 23.68 -8.80 -5.36
CA TYR A 120 23.65 -7.54 -4.63
C TYR A 120 24.90 -6.71 -4.96
N THR A 121 24.83 -5.41 -4.71
CA THR A 121 26.00 -4.52 -4.80
C THR A 121 26.60 -4.28 -3.42
N ILE A 122 27.92 -4.33 -3.35
CA ILE A 122 28.74 -3.99 -2.21
C ILE A 122 29.23 -2.56 -2.42
N ASN A 123 28.93 -1.68 -1.47
CA ASN A 123 29.39 -0.30 -1.49
C ASN A 123 29.59 0.19 -0.05
N LYS A 124 30.81 -0.01 0.46
CA LYS A 124 31.19 0.38 1.82
C LYS A 124 31.24 1.89 2.00
N SER A 125 31.52 2.64 0.94
CA SER A 125 31.52 4.11 0.98
C SER A 125 30.12 4.67 1.26
N THR A 126 29.08 4.07 0.67
CA THR A 126 27.68 4.45 0.90
C THR A 126 27.09 3.85 2.17
N PHE A 127 27.46 2.61 2.51
CA PHE A 127 26.93 1.89 3.68
C PHE A 127 28.03 1.44 4.66
N PRO A 128 28.80 2.37 5.25
CA PRO A 128 29.93 2.02 6.11
C PRO A 128 29.51 1.28 7.39
N SER A 129 28.27 1.49 7.85
CA SER A 129 27.71 0.86 9.04
C SER A 129 27.14 -0.54 8.81
N ALA A 130 27.11 -1.04 7.57
CA ALA A 130 26.69 -2.42 7.35
C ALA A 130 27.72 -3.39 7.96
N ILE A 131 27.24 -4.51 8.50
CA ILE A 131 28.10 -5.49 9.19
C ILE A 131 28.35 -6.73 8.34
N ASN A 132 29.40 -7.47 8.69
CA ASN A 132 29.82 -8.73 8.04
C ASN A 132 30.27 -8.57 6.58
N TYR A 133 30.84 -7.40 6.26
CA TYR A 133 31.51 -7.17 4.99
C TYR A 133 32.53 -8.28 4.66
N PRO A 134 32.64 -8.68 3.38
CA PRO A 134 33.82 -9.38 2.91
C PRO A 134 35.08 -8.57 3.26
N PRO A 135 36.13 -9.22 3.78
CA PRO A 135 37.36 -8.54 4.18
C PRO A 135 37.94 -7.68 3.06
N GLY A 136 38.38 -6.46 3.41
CA GLY A 136 39.09 -5.56 2.50
C GLY A 136 38.29 -5.00 1.31
N MET A 137 36.98 -5.22 1.23
CA MET A 137 36.18 -4.80 0.08
C MET A 137 35.49 -3.46 0.31
N VAL A 138 35.71 -2.49 -0.60
CA VAL A 138 34.95 -1.22 -0.63
C VAL A 138 33.87 -1.31 -1.70
N TYR A 139 34.20 -1.76 -2.90
CA TYR A 139 33.27 -1.95 -4.01
C TYR A 139 33.28 -3.38 -4.55
N GLY A 140 32.09 -3.93 -4.78
CA GLY A 140 31.99 -5.34 -5.16
C GLY A 140 30.61 -5.80 -5.60
N LEU A 141 30.55 -7.05 -6.04
CA LEU A 141 29.31 -7.79 -6.27
C LEU A 141 29.21 -8.92 -5.25
N LEU A 142 28.06 -9.06 -4.60
CA LEU A 142 27.72 -10.22 -3.78
C LEU A 142 26.76 -11.10 -4.54
N ILE A 143 27.21 -12.30 -4.91
CA ILE A 143 26.41 -13.34 -5.55
C ILE A 143 25.96 -14.32 -4.47
N VAL A 144 24.65 -14.57 -4.41
CA VAL A 144 24.03 -15.44 -3.40
C VAL A 144 23.30 -16.59 -4.09
N PHE A 145 23.62 -17.82 -3.68
CA PHE A 145 22.84 -19.02 -4.00
C PHE A 145 22.12 -19.50 -2.73
N SER A 146 20.81 -19.72 -2.85
CA SER A 146 19.95 -20.14 -1.75
C SER A 146 19.37 -21.51 -2.07
N SER A 147 19.67 -22.50 -1.24
CA SER A 147 19.19 -23.88 -1.41
C SER A 147 17.92 -24.10 -0.60
N ALA A 148 16.99 -24.90 -1.13
CA ALA A 148 15.70 -25.19 -0.48
C ALA A 148 15.84 -25.84 0.92
N ASN A 149 16.99 -26.47 1.20
CA ASN A 149 17.31 -27.07 2.50
C ASN A 149 17.90 -26.06 3.51
N GLY A 150 17.86 -24.75 3.23
CA GLY A 150 18.31 -23.69 4.14
C GLY A 150 19.79 -23.33 4.05
N TRP A 151 20.57 -24.01 3.19
CA TRP A 151 21.97 -23.68 2.94
C TRP A 151 22.11 -22.47 2.03
N ILE A 152 23.01 -21.56 2.37
CA ILE A 152 23.31 -20.37 1.57
C ILE A 152 24.79 -20.36 1.21
N SER A 153 25.11 -20.08 -0.05
CA SER A 153 26.47 -19.79 -0.49
C SER A 153 26.58 -18.35 -0.95
N GLN A 154 27.59 -17.64 -0.45
CA GLN A 154 27.89 -16.27 -0.85
C GLN A 154 29.27 -16.22 -1.54
N PHE A 155 29.34 -15.48 -2.64
CA PHE A 155 30.56 -15.14 -3.35
C PHE A 155 30.62 -13.62 -3.49
N ALA A 156 31.67 -13.02 -2.98
CA ALA A 156 31.91 -11.58 -3.09
C ALA A 156 33.09 -11.35 -4.04
N HIS A 157 32.82 -10.73 -5.18
CA HIS A 157 33.84 -10.33 -6.16
C HIS A 157 34.21 -8.87 -5.92
N ASN A 158 35.47 -8.62 -5.60
CA ASN A 158 36.03 -7.30 -5.43
C ASN A 158 36.28 -6.68 -6.82
N LEU A 159 35.60 -5.56 -7.10
CA LEU A 159 35.72 -4.89 -8.40
C LEU A 159 36.99 -4.04 -8.53
N GLU A 160 37.72 -3.82 -7.44
CA GLU A 160 38.93 -2.99 -7.39
C GLU A 160 40.20 -3.80 -7.65
N ASN A 161 40.25 -5.04 -7.16
CA ASN A 161 41.45 -5.88 -7.23
C ASN A 161 41.20 -7.33 -7.70
N ASN A 162 39.98 -7.65 -8.13
CA ASN A 162 39.56 -8.97 -8.61
C ASN A 162 39.65 -10.13 -7.59
N THR A 163 39.88 -9.86 -6.31
CA THR A 163 39.81 -10.90 -5.28
C THR A 163 38.39 -11.43 -5.12
N ILE A 164 38.26 -12.73 -4.83
CA ILE A 164 36.98 -13.37 -4.58
C ILE A 164 36.99 -13.89 -3.14
N HIS A 165 35.96 -13.56 -2.38
CA HIS A 165 35.71 -14.12 -1.06
C HIS A 165 34.47 -15.01 -1.12
N THR A 166 34.49 -16.10 -0.37
CA THR A 166 33.35 -17.01 -0.25
C THR A 166 33.07 -17.35 1.21
N ARG A 167 31.80 -17.60 1.52
CA ARG A 167 31.36 -18.18 2.79
C ARG A 167 30.04 -18.90 2.62
N ILE A 168 29.70 -19.72 3.60
CA ILE A 168 28.46 -20.50 3.60
C ILE A 168 27.69 -20.30 4.91
N ARG A 169 26.36 -20.43 4.83
CA ARG A 169 25.46 -20.57 5.97
C ARG A 169 24.90 -21.99 5.95
N ASN A 170 24.95 -22.69 7.08
CA ASN A 170 24.31 -23.99 7.22
C ASN A 170 22.79 -23.86 7.44
N GLU A 171 22.06 -24.98 7.46
CA GLU A 171 20.62 -25.02 7.67
C GLU A 171 20.16 -24.49 9.04
N ARG A 172 21.06 -24.51 10.04
CA ARG A 172 20.82 -23.99 11.39
C ARG A 172 21.05 -22.48 11.51
N GLY A 173 21.50 -21.86 10.41
CA GLY A 173 21.73 -20.45 10.30
C GLY A 173 23.06 -19.92 10.81
N SER A 174 24.03 -20.80 11.04
CA SER A 174 25.40 -20.42 11.36
C SER A 174 26.20 -20.13 10.11
N TRP A 175 26.84 -18.96 10.06
CA TRP A 175 27.76 -18.56 9.00
C TRP A 175 29.18 -19.05 9.28
N THR A 176 29.90 -19.45 8.24
CA THR A 176 31.35 -19.53 8.29
C THR A 176 31.96 -18.15 8.10
N GLU A 177 33.19 -17.98 8.57
CA GLU A 177 34.02 -16.84 8.19
C GLU A 177 34.21 -16.76 6.67
N TRP A 178 34.47 -15.54 6.19
CA TRP A 178 34.87 -15.30 4.82
C TRP A 178 36.23 -15.93 4.53
N LYS A 179 36.33 -16.63 3.41
CA LYS A 179 37.58 -17.20 2.89
C LYS A 179 37.89 -16.56 1.55
N GLN A 180 39.10 -16.06 1.38
CA GLN A 180 39.57 -15.60 0.07
C GLN A 180 39.99 -16.82 -0.77
N LEU A 181 39.63 -16.82 -2.05
CA LEU A 181 40.11 -17.78 -3.06
C LEU A 181 41.40 -17.30 -3.72
#